data_AF-D8QKP6-F1
#
_entry.id   AF-D8QKP6-F1
#
_cell.length_a   1.000
_cell.length_b   1.000
_cell.length_c   1.000
_cell.angle_alpha   90.00
_cell.angle_beta   90.00
_cell.angle_gamma   90.00
#
_symmetry.space_group_name_H-M   'P 1'
#
loop_
_entity.id
_entity.type
_entity.pdbx_description
1 polymer ?
#
loop_
_entity_poly.entity_id
_entity_poly.type
_entity_poly.pdbx_seq_one_letter_code
_entity_poly.pdbx_strand_id
1 'polypeptide(L)'
;MPRSNEGESLNADPSPQVGQSFFHGWGVPKDMKMGVQYYTVAARLGDADAQADLGFCLAEGKGCKKDRRAAARWYRAAVAQGASDIGLAWIYKDKYQ
;
A
#
# COMPACT_ATOMS: atom_id res chain seq x y z
N MET A 1 27.81 -7.50 0.43
CA MET A 1 26.92 -6.35 0.19
C MET A 1 27.22 -5.79 -1.19
N PRO A 2 26.24 -5.67 -2.11
CA PRO A 2 26.34 -4.73 -3.21
C PRO A 2 25.26 -3.63 -3.10
N ARG A 3 25.71 -2.40 -3.32
CA ARG A 3 24.91 -1.20 -3.63
C ARG A 3 24.56 -1.20 -5.12
N SER A 4 23.53 -0.41 -5.44
CA SER A 4 23.24 0.21 -6.74
C SER A 4 22.92 -0.74 -7.90
N ASN A 5 21.63 -0.83 -8.22
CA ASN A 5 21.20 -0.94 -9.61
C ASN A 5 20.05 0.04 -9.84
N GLU A 6 20.42 1.29 -10.15
CA GLU A 6 19.57 2.24 -10.86
C GLU A 6 19.60 1.81 -12.33
N GLY A 7 18.50 1.34 -12.92
CA GLY A 7 18.53 1.01 -14.35
C GLY A 7 17.40 0.18 -14.97
N GLU A 8 16.57 -0.54 -14.22
CA GLU A 8 15.47 -1.35 -14.79
C GLU A 8 14.09 -0.76 -14.48
N SER A 9 13.91 0.46 -14.96
CA SER A 9 12.57 1.02 -15.14
C SER A 9 11.97 0.38 -16.39
N LEU A 10 10.89 -0.42 -16.23
CA LEU A 10 9.71 -0.52 -17.12
C LEU A 10 8.96 -1.88 -17.09
N ASN A 11 9.43 -2.92 -16.37
CA ASN A 11 8.68 -4.16 -16.13
C ASN A 11 8.61 -4.52 -14.63
N ALA A 12 8.57 -3.52 -13.77
CA ALA A 12 8.70 -3.70 -12.32
C ALA A 12 7.56 -4.55 -11.77
N ASP A 13 7.92 -5.67 -11.16
CA ASP A 13 6.97 -6.50 -10.42
C ASP A 13 6.19 -5.62 -9.43
N PRO A 14 4.87 -5.85 -9.31
CA PRO A 14 4.02 -5.09 -8.40
C PRO A 14 4.50 -5.27 -6.97
N SER A 15 5.27 -4.28 -6.50
CA SER A 15 5.91 -4.25 -5.20
C SER A 15 5.53 -2.97 -4.46
N PRO A 16 5.44 -3.01 -3.12
CA PRO A 16 5.08 -1.82 -2.33
C PRO A 16 6.11 -0.69 -2.49
N GLN A 17 7.37 -0.99 -2.77
CA GLN A 17 8.40 0.03 -2.98
C GLN A 17 8.11 0.88 -4.24
N VAL A 18 7.65 0.24 -5.32
CA VAL A 18 7.26 0.95 -6.55
C VAL A 18 6.02 1.81 -6.30
N GLY A 19 5.06 1.28 -5.53
CA GLY A 19 3.92 2.06 -5.07
C GLY A 19 4.34 3.34 -4.33
N GLN A 20 5.30 3.24 -3.40
CA GLN A 20 5.82 4.40 -2.67
C GLN A 20 6.53 5.41 -3.58
N SER A 21 7.27 4.94 -4.58
CA SER A 21 7.94 5.81 -5.56
C SER A 21 6.93 6.65 -6.33
N PHE A 22 5.78 6.10 -6.72
CA PHE A 22 4.69 6.87 -7.35
C PHE A 22 4.02 7.86 -6.38
N PHE A 23 3.95 7.53 -5.09
CA PHE A 23 3.43 8.44 -4.06
C PHE A 23 4.33 9.64 -3.79
N HIS A 24 5.65 9.41 -3.76
CA HIS A 24 6.65 10.44 -3.45
C HIS A 24 7.25 11.12 -4.68
N GLY A 25 7.09 10.53 -5.86
CA GLY A 25 7.71 10.99 -7.10
C GLY A 25 9.20 10.66 -7.19
N TRP A 26 9.64 9.54 -6.61
CA TRP A 26 11.04 9.12 -6.63
C TRP A 26 11.39 8.46 -7.96
N GLY A 27 12.03 9.21 -8.86
CA GLY A 27 12.44 8.72 -10.19
C GLY A 27 11.29 8.46 -11.17
N VAL A 28 10.02 8.57 -10.72
CA VAL A 28 8.81 8.46 -11.53
C VAL A 28 7.90 9.69 -11.32
N PRO A 29 7.04 10.04 -12.29
CA PRO A 29 6.06 11.10 -12.09
C PRO A 29 5.16 10.76 -10.90
N LYS A 30 4.91 11.75 -10.04
CA LYS A 30 4.04 11.58 -8.88
C LYS A 30 2.63 11.25 -9.34
N ASP A 31 2.20 10.01 -9.15
CA ASP A 31 0.87 9.53 -9.48
C ASP A 31 0.34 8.62 -8.37
N MET A 32 -0.43 9.22 -7.47
CA MET A 32 -1.03 8.47 -6.37
C MET A 32 -2.03 7.40 -6.86
N LYS A 33 -2.69 7.58 -8.01
CA LYS A 33 -3.59 6.55 -8.56
C LYS A 33 -2.78 5.34 -8.99
N MET A 34 -1.67 5.58 -9.67
CA MET A 34 -0.78 4.50 -10.10
C MET A 34 -0.17 3.80 -8.88
N GLY A 35 0.28 4.54 -7.86
CA GLY A 35 0.76 3.95 -6.61
C GLY A 35 -0.26 3.03 -5.93
N VAL A 36 -1.54 3.44 -5.87
CA VAL A 36 -2.61 2.59 -5.35
C VAL A 36 -2.81 1.33 -6.18
N GLN A 37 -2.71 1.40 -7.51
CA GLN A 37 -2.80 0.20 -8.34
C GLN A 37 -1.67 -0.78 -8.04
N TYR A 38 -0.43 -0.31 -7.90
CA TYR A 38 0.71 -1.15 -7.53
C TYR A 38 0.49 -1.81 -6.17
N TYR A 39 0.05 -1.05 -5.15
CA TYR A 39 -0.32 -1.64 -3.85
C TYR A 39 -1.46 -2.65 -3.97
N THR A 40 -2.44 -2.41 -4.85
CA THR A 40 -3.56 -3.35 -5.06
C THR A 40 -3.08 -4.68 -5.62
N VAL A 41 -2.15 -4.65 -6.57
CA VAL A 41 -1.61 -5.87 -7.15
C VAL A 41 -0.70 -6.59 -6.15
N ALA A 42 0.19 -5.87 -5.47
CA ALA A 42 1.05 -6.44 -4.42
C ALA A 42 0.22 -7.04 -3.26
N ALA A 43 -0.83 -6.33 -2.81
CA ALA A 43 -1.75 -6.82 -1.79
C ALA A 43 -2.49 -8.10 -2.20
N ARG A 44 -2.82 -8.23 -3.50
CA ARG A 44 -3.41 -9.45 -4.07
C ARG A 44 -2.43 -10.61 -4.14
N LEU A 45 -1.13 -10.35 -4.26
CA LEU A 45 -0.08 -11.36 -4.18
C LEU A 45 0.18 -11.84 -2.75
N GLY A 46 -0.52 -11.28 -1.76
CA GLY A 46 -0.37 -11.64 -0.35
C GLY A 46 0.64 -10.78 0.40
N ASP A 47 1.19 -9.74 -0.22
CA ASP A 47 2.11 -8.84 0.46
C ASP A 47 1.37 -8.05 1.56
N ALA A 48 1.78 -8.26 2.80
CA ALA A 48 1.07 -7.72 3.95
C ALA A 48 1.38 -6.23 4.19
N ASP A 49 2.55 -5.74 3.76
CA ASP A 49 2.89 -4.32 3.79
C ASP A 49 2.04 -3.57 2.75
N ALA A 50 1.92 -4.12 1.54
CA ALA A 50 1.06 -3.55 0.50
C ALA A 50 -0.43 -3.55 0.91
N GLN A 51 -0.89 -4.58 1.62
CA GLN A 51 -2.26 -4.59 2.17
C GLN A 51 -2.48 -3.46 3.19
N ALA A 52 -1.49 -3.17 4.04
CA ALA A 52 -1.55 -2.06 4.99
C ALA A 52 -1.52 -0.69 4.29
N ASP A 53 -0.64 -0.52 3.30
CA ASP A 53 -0.53 0.72 2.50
C ASP A 53 -1.79 0.98 1.67
N LEU A 54 -2.37 -0.06 1.06
CA LEU A 54 -3.65 0.03 0.37
C LEU A 54 -4.79 0.38 1.32
N GLY A 55 -4.79 -0.23 2.51
CA GLY A 55 -5.72 0.11 3.59
C GLY A 55 -5.65 1.60 3.94
N PHE A 56 -4.44 2.13 4.08
CA PHE A 56 -4.22 3.55 4.38
C PHE A 56 -4.71 4.46 3.25
N CYS A 57 -4.41 4.11 2.00
CA CYS A 57 -4.85 4.87 0.83
C CYS A 57 -6.38 4.96 0.75
N LEU A 58 -7.08 3.85 1.00
CA LEU A 58 -8.55 3.80 1.01
C LEU A 58 -9.16 4.53 2.22
N ALA A 59 -8.51 4.47 3.39
CA ALA A 59 -8.96 5.16 4.59
C ALA A 59 -8.89 6.68 4.45
N GLU A 60 -7.81 7.18 3.85
CA GLU A 60 -7.56 8.61 3.66
C GLU A 60 -8.14 9.13 2.32
N GLY A 61 -8.40 8.25 1.35
CA GLY A 61 -8.79 8.64 -0.01
C GLY A 61 -7.61 9.17 -0.83
N LYS A 62 -6.39 8.68 -0.58
CA LYS A 62 -5.19 9.10 -1.31
C LYS A 62 -5.05 8.29 -2.58
N GLY A 63 -5.11 8.95 -3.74
CA GLY A 63 -5.02 8.30 -5.05
C GLY A 63 -6.23 7.41 -5.40
N CYS A 64 -7.23 7.29 -4.53
CA CYS A 64 -8.42 6.49 -4.75
C CYS A 64 -9.62 7.09 -4.02
N LYS A 65 -10.83 6.58 -4.31
CA LYS A 65 -12.03 7.01 -3.60
C LYS A 65 -11.95 6.49 -2.16
N LYS A 66 -12.16 7.39 -1.19
CA LYS A 66 -12.20 7.06 0.22
C LYS A 66 -13.25 5.97 0.49
N ASP A 67 -12.81 4.84 1.00
CA ASP A 67 -13.65 3.72 1.39
C ASP A 67 -13.07 3.05 2.64
N ARG A 68 -13.58 3.49 3.80
CA ARG A 68 -13.19 2.95 5.11
C ARG A 68 -13.54 1.47 5.28
N ARG A 69 -14.62 1.00 4.65
CA ARG A 69 -15.01 -0.42 4.75
C ARG A 69 -14.02 -1.28 3.96
N ALA A 70 -13.62 -0.84 2.78
CA ALA A 70 -12.57 -1.50 2.02
C ALA A 70 -11.23 -1.46 2.75
N ALA A 71 -10.86 -0.30 3.34
CA ALA A 71 -9.64 -0.16 4.14
C ALA A 71 -9.60 -1.17 5.30
N ALA A 72 -10.67 -1.29 6.08
CA ALA A 72 -10.76 -2.23 7.19
C ALA A 72 -10.59 -3.69 6.74
N ARG A 73 -11.09 -4.06 5.54
CA ARG A 73 -10.89 -5.42 4.99
C ARG A 73 -9.41 -5.70 4.70
N TRP A 74 -8.71 -4.75 4.08
CA TRP A 74 -7.29 -4.90 3.78
C TRP A 74 -6.41 -4.89 5.03
N TYR A 75 -6.71 -4.03 6.00
CA TYR A 75 -6.03 -4.04 7.29
C TYR A 75 -6.23 -5.36 8.05
N ARG A 76 -7.43 -5.94 8.02
CA ARG A 76 -7.66 -7.27 8.60
C ARG A 76 -6.86 -8.35 7.90
N ALA A 77 -6.70 -8.28 6.58
CA ALA A 77 -5.86 -9.22 5.84
C ALA A 77 -4.39 -9.09 6.25
N ALA A 78 -3.86 -7.86 6.35
CA ALA A 78 -2.48 -7.62 6.79
C ALA A 78 -2.22 -8.11 8.22
N VAL A 79 -3.17 -7.86 9.12
CA VAL A 79 -3.16 -8.35 10.51
C VAL A 79 -3.22 -9.88 10.57
N ALA A 80 -4.06 -10.51 9.74
CA ALA A 80 -4.18 -11.97 9.71
C ALA A 80 -2.87 -12.64 9.30
N GLN A 81 -2.02 -11.95 8.54
CA GLN A 81 -0.67 -12.39 8.18
C GLN A 81 0.39 -12.04 9.24
N GLY A 82 0.01 -11.40 10.35
CA GLY A 82 0.90 -11.04 11.45
C GLY A 82 1.85 -9.88 11.15
N ALA A 83 1.66 -9.16 10.04
CA ALA A 83 2.63 -8.18 9.56
C ALA A 83 2.33 -6.74 9.99
N SER A 84 1.12 -6.44 10.48
CA SER A 84 0.72 -5.04 10.65
C SER A 84 -0.03 -4.77 11.95
N ASP A 85 0.71 -4.33 12.96
CA ASP A 85 0.15 -3.71 14.18
C ASP A 85 -0.64 -2.43 13.86
N ILE A 86 -0.26 -1.75 12.77
CA ILE A 86 -0.91 -0.53 12.26
C ILE A 86 -2.36 -0.82 11.86
N GLY A 87 -2.62 -1.96 11.22
CA GLY A 87 -3.97 -2.39 10.85
C GLY A 87 -4.84 -2.62 12.08
N LEU A 88 -4.28 -3.21 13.15
CA LEU A 88 -4.97 -3.38 14.42
C LEU A 88 -5.35 -2.03 15.03
N ALA A 89 -4.37 -1.11 15.13
CA ALA A 89 -4.58 0.22 15.70
C ALA A 89 -5.66 1.02 14.96
N TRP A 90 -5.71 0.91 13.64
CA TRP A 90 -6.74 1.58 12.83
C TRP A 90 -8.13 0.97 13.08
N ILE A 91 -8.25 -0.36 13.14
CA ILE A 91 -9.51 -1.06 13.43
C ILE A 91 -10.04 -0.68 14.82
N TYR A 92 -9.16 -0.62 15.84
CA TYR A 92 -9.55 -0.18 17.17
C TYR A 92 -10.02 1.28 17.13
N LYS A 93 -9.27 2.18 16.47
CA LYS A 93 -9.64 3.59 16.35
C LYS A 93 -10.98 3.81 15.65
N ASP A 94 -11.26 3.10 14.55
CA ASP A 94 -12.55 3.19 13.82
C ASP A 94 -13.73 2.71 14.67
N LYS A 95 -13.51 1.73 15.57
CA LYS A 95 -14.56 1.22 16.47
C LYS A 95 -14.92 2.19 17.62
N TYR A 96 -14.08 3.19 17.89
CA TYR A 96 -14.25 4.16 18.98
C TYR A 96 -14.48 5.60 18.49
N GLN A 97 -14.77 5.81 17.20
CA GLN A 97 -15.26 7.08 16.65
C GLN A 97 -16.77 7.01 16.36
#